data_AF-A0A2W1FJ29-F1
#
_entry.id   AF-A0A2W1FJ29-F1
#
_cell.length_a   1.000
_cell.length_b   1.000
_cell.length_c   1.000
_cell.angle_alpha   90.00
_cell.angle_beta   90.00
_cell.angle_gamma   90.00
#
_symmetry.space_group_name_H-M   'P 1'
#
loop_
_entity.id
_entity.type
_entity.pdbx_description
1 polymer ?
#
loop_
_entity_poly.entity_id
_entity_poly.type
_entity_poly.pdbx_seq_one_letter_code
_entity_poly.pdbx_strand_id
1 'polypeptide(L)'
;MPSPSPEEKISLQASNTVYTYHCLCSHLLLATTTPLPSLPTRRHSQDSAHIMPLPPAAPSAVGANGRARSNTAPNPSHDHYGLLLSTRQDRQPEIITSQDGFEKRYLQRCGRCSLVVGYQLDWQQFAVDRTGRREDYVFLLPGGFVKTSDMIMGNNKSSGSGAPMGSTVSVTEVKA
;
A
#
# COMPACT_ATOMS: atom_id res chain seq x y z
N MET A 1 -27.82 -29.67 -8.72
CA MET A 1 -27.38 -28.44 -8.03
C MET A 1 -27.79 -27.29 -8.92
N PRO A 2 -28.87 -26.55 -8.61
CA PRO A 2 -29.26 -25.40 -9.43
C PRO A 2 -28.22 -24.29 -9.26
N SER A 3 -27.80 -23.71 -10.38
CA SER A 3 -26.89 -22.55 -10.42
C SER A 3 -27.65 -21.31 -9.94
N PRO A 4 -27.08 -20.45 -9.07
CA PRO A 4 -27.74 -19.22 -8.66
C PRO A 4 -27.89 -18.27 -9.87
N SER A 5 -29.07 -17.66 -9.98
CA SER A 5 -29.40 -16.70 -11.03
C SER A 5 -28.81 -15.31 -10.70
N PRO A 6 -28.70 -14.40 -11.68
CA PRO A 6 -27.96 -13.13 -11.54
C PRO A 6 -28.62 -12.09 -10.62
N GLU A 7 -29.80 -12.39 -10.07
CA GLU A 7 -30.64 -11.42 -9.34
C GLU A 7 -30.60 -11.59 -7.82
N GLU A 8 -29.84 -12.56 -7.32
CA GLU A 8 -29.56 -12.67 -5.89
C GLU A 8 -28.59 -11.55 -5.47
N LYS A 9 -29.16 -10.37 -5.25
CA LYS A 9 -28.51 -9.27 -4.53
C LYS A 9 -28.16 -9.79 -3.14
N ILE A 10 -26.96 -10.37 -3.02
CA ILE A 10 -26.29 -10.62 -1.76
C ILE A 10 -26.38 -9.32 -0.97
N SER A 11 -27.20 -9.31 0.08
CA SER A 11 -27.47 -8.13 0.87
C SER A 11 -26.14 -7.60 1.42
N LEU A 12 -25.64 -6.51 0.82
CA LEU A 12 -24.35 -5.86 1.14
C LEU A 12 -24.30 -5.27 2.57
N GLN A 13 -25.32 -5.49 3.39
CA GLN A 13 -25.44 -4.91 4.73
C GLN A 13 -24.50 -5.55 5.78
N ALA A 14 -23.76 -6.61 5.43
CA ALA A 14 -22.77 -7.24 6.34
C ALA A 14 -21.41 -7.55 5.70
N SER A 15 -21.18 -7.22 4.43
CA SER A 15 -19.85 -7.43 3.81
C SER A 15 -19.01 -6.17 3.95
N ASN A 16 -18.03 -6.18 4.86
CA ASN A 16 -17.02 -5.13 4.91
C ASN A 16 -16.31 -5.09 3.54
N THR A 17 -16.46 -3.99 2.80
CA THR A 17 -15.97 -3.91 1.41
C THR A 17 -14.46 -3.98 1.38
N VAL A 18 -13.89 -4.97 0.68
CA VAL A 18 -12.44 -5.13 0.56
C VAL A 18 -11.95 -4.49 -0.74
N TYR A 19 -11.08 -3.50 -0.60
CA TYR A 19 -10.37 -2.85 -1.69
C TYR A 19 -9.03 -3.55 -1.90
N THR A 20 -8.79 -4.02 -3.12
CA THR A 20 -7.54 -4.69 -3.50
C THR A 20 -6.72 -3.81 -4.44
N TYR A 21 -5.40 -3.84 -4.25
CA TYR A 21 -4.45 -3.04 -4.99
C TYR A 21 -3.27 -3.88 -5.48
N HIS A 22 -2.90 -3.61 -6.72
CA HIS A 22 -1.87 -4.31 -7.45
C HIS A 22 -0.66 -3.39 -7.67
N CYS A 23 0.51 -4.01 -7.77
CA CYS A 23 1.70 -3.37 -8.31
C CYS A 23 1.48 -3.01 -9.78
N LEU A 24 2.30 -2.11 -10.32
CA LEU A 24 2.40 -1.84 -11.76
C LEU A 24 2.70 -3.08 -12.63
N CYS A 25 3.26 -4.15 -12.03
CA CYS A 25 3.48 -5.44 -12.69
C CYS A 25 2.30 -6.43 -12.54
N SER A 26 1.12 -5.91 -12.20
CA SER A 26 -0.13 -6.67 -12.01
C SER A 26 -0.08 -7.72 -10.89
N HIS A 27 0.83 -7.57 -9.92
CA HIS A 27 0.92 -8.47 -8.78
C HIS A 27 0.10 -7.92 -7.60
N LEU A 28 -0.75 -8.74 -6.98
CA LEU A 28 -1.59 -8.31 -5.85
C LEU A 28 -0.71 -8.04 -4.61
N LEU A 29 -0.73 -6.81 -4.10
CA LEU A 29 0.13 -6.39 -2.99
C LEU A 29 -0.63 -6.06 -1.72
N LEU A 30 -1.84 -5.52 -1.82
CA LEU A 30 -2.56 -4.96 -0.69
C LEU A 30 -4.05 -5.27 -0.77
N ALA A 31 -4.63 -5.63 0.38
CA ALA A 31 -6.07 -5.68 0.61
C ALA A 31 -6.40 -4.83 1.84
N THR A 32 -7.43 -3.99 1.75
CA THR A 32 -7.79 -3.05 2.82
C THR A 32 -9.30 -2.79 2.84
N THR A 33 -9.88 -2.54 4.02
CA THR A 33 -11.29 -2.15 4.16
C THR A 33 -11.54 -0.66 3.89
N THR A 34 -10.50 0.16 3.83
CA THR A 34 -10.58 1.59 3.49
C THR A 34 -9.77 1.87 2.23
N PRO A 35 -10.32 2.59 1.24
CA PRO A 35 -9.58 2.89 0.02
C PRO A 35 -8.39 3.83 0.33
N LEU A 36 -7.27 3.65 -0.38
CA LEU A 36 -6.03 4.42 -0.13
C LEU A 36 -6.24 5.93 -0.06
N PRO A 37 -6.99 6.60 -0.97
CA PRO A 37 -7.17 8.05 -0.93
C PRO A 37 -7.92 8.57 0.31
N SER A 38 -8.63 7.69 1.03
CA SER A 38 -9.34 8.04 2.27
C SER A 38 -8.47 7.82 3.51
N LEU A 39 -7.27 7.24 3.37
CA LEU A 39 -6.33 7.13 4.46
C LEU A 39 -5.63 8.47 4.72
N PRO A 40 -5.27 8.77 5.97
CA PRO A 40 -4.49 9.95 6.29
C PRO A 40 -3.15 9.92 5.57
N THR A 41 -2.71 11.06 5.04
CA THR A 41 -1.43 11.20 4.34
C THR A 41 -0.39 11.88 5.21
N ARG A 42 0.87 11.50 5.01
CA ARG A 42 2.01 12.09 5.71
C ARG A 42 2.23 13.54 5.24
N ARG A 43 2.23 14.49 6.17
CA ARG A 43 2.43 15.93 5.88
C ARG A 43 3.88 16.41 5.99
N HIS A 44 4.69 15.76 6.82
CA HIS A 44 6.08 16.15 7.13
C HIS A 44 7.09 15.50 6.16
N SER A 45 6.66 15.27 4.92
CA SER A 45 7.37 14.47 3.92
C SER A 45 6.90 14.88 2.53
N GLN A 46 7.81 14.94 1.57
CA GLN A 46 7.43 15.22 0.18
C GLN A 46 6.81 14.02 -0.54
N ASP A 47 6.90 12.82 0.03
CA ASP A 47 6.40 11.58 -0.60
C ASP A 47 4.88 11.40 -0.51
N SER A 48 4.17 12.21 0.29
CA SER A 48 2.71 12.14 0.45
C SER A 48 2.19 10.72 0.73
N ALA A 49 2.97 9.91 1.46
CA ALA A 49 2.62 8.51 1.69
C ALA A 49 1.32 8.36 2.50
N HIS A 50 0.48 7.39 2.13
CA HIS A 50 -0.73 7.05 2.88
C HIS A 50 -0.35 6.24 4.12
N ILE A 51 -0.89 6.62 5.27
CA ILE A 51 -0.61 5.99 6.55
C ILE A 51 -1.69 4.93 6.79
N MET A 52 -1.30 3.66 6.66
CA MET A 52 -2.20 2.53 6.89
C MET A 52 -1.84 1.82 8.20
N PRO A 53 -2.76 1.72 9.17
CA PRO A 53 -2.56 0.90 10.35
C PRO A 53 -2.63 -0.58 9.98
N LEU A 54 -1.70 -1.36 10.52
CA LEU A 54 -1.67 -2.81 10.37
C LEU A 54 -2.35 -3.46 11.58
N PRO A 55 -3.02 -4.60 11.41
CA PRO A 55 -3.57 -5.34 12.54
C PRO A 55 -2.44 -5.72 13.51
N PRO A 56 -2.71 -5.76 14.83
CA PRO A 56 -1.72 -6.22 15.78
C PRO A 56 -1.27 -7.63 15.40
N ALA A 57 0.03 -7.89 15.49
CA ALA A 57 0.57 -9.22 15.27
C ALA A 57 -0.22 -10.21 16.13
N ALA A 58 -0.81 -11.23 15.51
CA ALA A 58 -1.58 -12.23 16.25
C ALA A 58 -0.71 -12.76 17.41
N PRO A 59 -1.28 -12.95 18.62
CA PRO A 59 -0.53 -13.55 19.71
C PRO A 59 -0.10 -14.94 19.25
N SER A 60 1.19 -15.08 18.94
CA SER A 60 1.76 -16.34 18.47
C SER A 60 1.50 -17.39 19.54
N ALA A 61 0.68 -18.38 19.19
CA ALA A 61 0.50 -19.56 20.01
C ALA A 61 1.85 -20.29 20.10
N VAL A 62 2.52 -20.11 21.24
CA VAL A 62 3.53 -21.00 21.84
C VAL A 62 4.75 -21.36 20.99
N GLY A 63 5.83 -20.61 21.20
CA GLY A 63 7.20 -21.12 21.18
C GLY A 63 7.87 -20.72 22.50
N ALA A 64 8.12 -21.70 23.36
CA ALA A 64 8.75 -21.53 24.66
C ALA A 64 10.18 -21.01 24.50
N ASN A 65 10.40 -19.70 24.71
CA ASN A 65 11.54 -19.12 25.44
C ASN A 65 11.67 -17.61 25.16
N GLY A 66 11.25 -16.80 26.14
CA GLY A 66 11.96 -15.58 26.53
C GLY A 66 11.89 -14.34 25.65
N ARG A 67 11.04 -13.39 26.09
CA ARG A 67 11.14 -11.91 25.93
C ARG A 67 10.81 -11.39 24.50
N ALA A 68 9.84 -10.52 24.26
CA ALA A 68 9.16 -9.54 25.09
C ALA A 68 7.70 -9.37 24.66
N ARG A 69 6.84 -9.12 25.66
CA ARG A 69 5.45 -8.69 25.48
C ARG A 69 5.46 -7.30 24.84
N SER A 70 5.06 -7.17 23.59
CA SER A 70 4.52 -5.89 23.12
C SER A 70 3.16 -5.70 23.82
N ASN A 71 3.18 -5.05 24.98
CA ASN A 71 1.98 -4.45 25.57
C ASN A 71 1.55 -3.26 24.70
N THR A 72 1.13 -3.53 23.47
CA THR A 72 0.27 -2.63 22.73
C THR A 72 -1.13 -3.07 23.08
N ALA A 73 -1.78 -2.35 24.00
CA ALA A 73 -3.18 -2.60 24.29
C ALA A 73 -3.95 -2.67 22.95
N PRO A 74 -4.82 -3.68 22.74
CA PRO A 74 -5.65 -3.72 21.54
C PRO A 74 -6.50 -2.45 21.57
N ASN A 75 -6.19 -1.49 20.70
CA ASN A 75 -6.95 -0.25 20.61
C ASN A 75 -8.33 -0.64 20.06
N PRO A 76 -9.42 -0.54 20.85
CA PRO A 76 -10.69 -1.21 20.55
C PRO A 76 -11.54 -0.50 19.47
N SER A 77 -10.93 0.34 18.63
CA SER A 77 -11.62 1.20 17.67
C SER A 77 -10.89 1.27 16.32
N HIS A 78 -10.44 0.15 15.79
CA HIS A 78 -9.97 0.09 14.40
C HIS A 78 -10.97 -0.71 13.57
N ASP A 79 -11.99 0.00 13.05
CA ASP A 79 -12.87 -0.52 11.98
C ASP A 79 -12.09 -0.74 10.65
N HIS A 80 -10.85 -0.24 10.60
CA HIS A 80 -9.93 -0.42 9.49
C HIS A 80 -9.09 -1.70 9.63
N TYR A 81 -9.03 -2.47 8.56
CA TYR A 81 -8.15 -3.63 8.43
C TYR A 81 -7.41 -3.57 7.11
N GLY A 82 -6.08 -3.70 7.15
CA GLY A 82 -5.21 -3.70 5.99
C GLY A 82 -4.17 -4.82 6.06
N LEU A 83 -3.99 -5.55 4.96
CA LEU A 83 -3.05 -6.66 4.84
C LEU A 83 -2.15 -6.49 3.62
N LEU A 84 -0.85 -6.52 3.86
CA LEU A 84 0.16 -6.67 2.82
C LEU A 84 0.31 -8.15 2.47
N LEU A 85 0.15 -8.50 1.20
CA LEU A 85 0.16 -9.90 0.75
C LEU A 85 1.52 -10.29 0.16
N SER A 86 1.82 -9.78 -1.03
CA SER A 86 2.99 -10.20 -1.80
C SER A 86 4.10 -9.16 -1.76
N THR A 87 4.29 -8.50 -0.62
CA THR A 87 5.40 -7.57 -0.41
C THR A 87 6.55 -8.25 0.31
N ARG A 88 7.78 -7.88 -0.04
CA ARG A 88 8.99 -8.24 0.68
C ARG A 88 9.48 -7.04 1.44
N GLN A 89 9.83 -7.28 2.69
CA GLN A 89 10.37 -6.25 3.55
C GLN A 89 11.90 -6.31 3.57
N ASP A 90 12.54 -5.16 3.38
CA ASP A 90 13.98 -5.03 3.52
C ASP A 90 14.37 -5.14 5.01
N ARG A 91 15.35 -6.00 5.29
CA ARG A 91 15.88 -6.21 6.64
C ARG A 91 16.77 -5.05 7.10
N GLN A 92 17.50 -4.46 6.15
CA GLN A 92 18.38 -3.34 6.41
C GLN A 92 17.61 -2.03 6.23
N PRO A 93 17.69 -1.11 7.19
CA PRO A 93 17.09 0.21 7.06
C PRO A 93 17.93 1.10 6.14
N GLU A 94 17.26 1.98 5.42
CA GLU A 94 17.87 3.09 4.68
C GLU A 94 17.66 4.40 5.45
N ILE A 95 18.72 5.19 5.56
CA ILE A 95 18.67 6.50 6.24
C ILE A 95 18.49 7.56 5.16
N ILE A 96 17.38 8.29 5.22
CA ILE A 96 17.06 9.38 4.30
C ILE A 96 17.21 10.71 5.02
N THR A 97 17.85 11.67 4.38
CA THR A 97 17.92 13.05 4.83
C THR A 97 16.63 13.78 4.47
N SER A 98 15.94 14.30 5.47
CA SER A 98 14.81 15.22 5.34
C SER A 98 15.21 16.61 5.80
N GLN A 99 14.34 17.60 5.58
CA GLN A 99 14.56 18.97 6.06
C GLN A 99 14.59 19.04 7.60
N ASP A 100 13.86 18.14 8.26
CA ASP A 100 13.75 18.06 9.72
C ASP A 100 14.79 17.13 10.37
N GLY A 101 15.74 16.58 9.59
CA GLY A 101 16.79 15.69 10.09
C GLY A 101 16.91 14.38 9.31
N PHE A 102 17.07 13.26 10.01
CA PHE A 102 17.27 11.94 9.39
C PHE A 102 16.09 11.02 9.69
N GLU A 103 15.66 10.27 8.68
CA GLU A 103 14.61 9.26 8.79
C GLU A 103 15.15 7.88 8.48
N LYS A 104 14.90 6.94 9.38
CA LYS A 104 15.31 5.55 9.20
C LYS A 104 14.13 4.72 8.70
N ARG A 105 14.19 4.34 7.42
CA ARG A 105 13.10 3.68 6.69
C ARG A 105 13.43 2.23 6.38
N TYR A 106 12.52 1.31 6.70
CA TYR A 106 12.55 -0.09 6.28
C TYR A 106 11.65 -0.25 5.06
N LEU A 107 12.22 -0.38 3.87
CA LEU A 107 11.45 -0.39 2.63
C LEU A 107 10.60 -1.65 2.47
N GLN A 108 9.43 -1.47 1.85
CA GLN A 108 8.51 -2.51 1.41
C GLN A 108 8.51 -2.55 -0.11
N ARG A 109 8.82 -3.72 -0.67
CA ARG A 109 8.98 -3.95 -2.10
C ARG A 109 7.98 -4.96 -2.62
N CYS A 110 7.59 -4.83 -3.88
CA CYS A 110 6.85 -5.88 -4.57
C CYS A 110 7.68 -7.17 -4.61
N GLY A 111 7.09 -8.30 -4.20
CA GLY A 111 7.75 -9.61 -4.20
C GLY A 111 8.07 -10.16 -5.60
N ARG A 112 7.46 -9.59 -6.65
CA ARG A 112 7.67 -9.98 -8.05
C ARG A 112 8.71 -9.13 -8.78
N CYS A 113 8.56 -7.81 -8.78
CA CYS A 113 9.42 -6.90 -9.56
C CYS A 113 10.32 -6.01 -8.70
N SER A 114 10.30 -6.17 -7.37
CA SER A 114 11.12 -5.39 -6.42
C SER A 114 10.89 -3.87 -6.40
N LEU A 115 9.85 -3.38 -7.09
CA LEU A 115 9.40 -1.98 -7.02
C LEU A 115 9.13 -1.60 -5.56
N VAL A 116 9.66 -0.46 -5.11
CA VAL A 116 9.38 0.08 -3.77
C VAL A 116 7.96 0.62 -3.76
N VAL A 117 7.12 0.08 -2.88
CA VAL A 117 5.70 0.45 -2.78
C VAL A 117 5.36 1.09 -1.44
N GLY A 118 6.25 1.01 -0.45
CA GLY A 118 6.03 1.61 0.85
C GLY A 118 7.24 1.48 1.74
N TYR A 119 7.07 1.85 3.01
CA TYR A 119 8.10 1.71 4.02
C TYR A 119 7.50 1.71 5.43
N GLN A 120 8.31 1.31 6.41
CA GLN A 120 8.02 1.44 7.84
C GLN A 120 9.12 2.26 8.50
N LEU A 121 8.79 3.00 9.55
CA LEU A 121 9.74 3.85 10.26
C LEU A 121 10.28 3.14 11.50
N ASP A 122 11.46 3.54 11.95
CA ASP A 122 12.02 3.08 13.22
C ASP A 122 11.27 3.72 14.40
N TRP A 123 11.16 2.98 15.52
CA TRP A 123 10.59 3.49 16.76
C TRP A 123 11.31 4.72 17.29
N GLN A 124 12.61 4.87 17.00
CA GLN A 124 13.41 6.03 17.40
C GLN A 124 12.85 7.36 16.89
N GLN A 125 12.05 7.33 15.81
CA GLN A 125 11.40 8.53 15.29
C GLN A 125 10.21 9.01 16.14
N PHE A 126 9.71 8.17 17.04
CA PHE A 126 8.53 8.45 17.86
C PHE A 126 8.81 8.40 19.37
N ALA A 127 9.77 7.58 19.79
CA ALA A 127 10.13 7.39 21.19
C ALA A 127 11.62 7.10 21.32
N VAL A 128 12.29 7.80 22.24
CA VAL A 128 13.75 7.71 22.42
C VAL A 128 14.18 6.33 22.95
N ASP A 129 13.36 5.70 23.78
CA ASP A 129 13.73 4.47 24.49
C ASP A 129 13.46 3.18 23.69
N ARG A 130 12.93 3.29 22.47
CA ARG A 130 12.59 2.14 21.63
C ARG A 130 13.33 2.21 20.32
N THR A 131 13.92 1.09 19.94
CA THR A 131 14.68 0.96 18.70
C THR A 131 14.13 -0.18 17.86
N GLY A 132 14.41 -0.10 16.56
CA GLY A 132 13.96 -1.09 15.62
C GLY A 132 12.63 -0.70 15.00
N ARG A 133 12.17 -1.58 14.12
CA ARG A 133 11.07 -1.27 13.23
C ARG A 133 9.73 -1.16 13.96
N ARG A 134 8.95 -0.14 13.60
CA ARG A 134 7.54 -0.05 13.99
C ARG A 134 6.66 -0.82 13.02
N GLU A 135 6.01 -1.85 13.52
CA GLU A 135 5.20 -2.77 12.70
C GLU A 135 3.70 -2.43 12.70
N ASP A 136 3.26 -1.52 13.57
CA ASP A 136 1.84 -1.15 13.70
C ASP A 136 1.32 -0.31 12.52
N TYR A 137 2.21 0.29 11.73
CA TYR A 137 1.87 1.14 10.60
C TYR A 137 2.75 0.83 9.40
N VAL A 138 2.19 1.05 8.21
CA VAL A 138 2.95 1.10 6.97
C VAL A 138 2.61 2.38 6.21
N PHE A 139 3.64 3.01 5.65
CA PHE A 139 3.55 4.18 4.81
C PHE A 139 3.56 3.73 3.35
N LEU A 140 2.45 3.89 2.66
CA LEU A 140 2.23 3.41 1.30
C LEU A 140 2.49 4.55 0.31
N LEU A 141 3.46 4.35 -0.57
CA LEU A 141 3.86 5.37 -1.54
C LEU A 141 2.79 5.53 -2.62
N PRO A 142 2.37 6.76 -2.92
CA PRO A 142 1.47 7.02 -4.05
C PRO A 142 2.13 6.60 -5.36
N GLY A 143 1.33 6.14 -6.32
CA GLY A 143 1.81 5.67 -7.63
C GLY A 143 2.38 4.23 -7.65
N GLY A 144 2.66 3.62 -6.50
CA GLY A 144 3.08 2.22 -6.41
C GLY A 144 1.93 1.21 -6.53
N PHE A 145 0.68 1.68 -6.46
CA PHE A 145 -0.52 0.86 -6.36
C PHE A 145 -1.55 1.25 -7.43
N VAL A 146 -2.16 0.23 -8.03
CA VAL A 146 -3.29 0.34 -8.97
C VAL A 146 -4.46 -0.45 -8.41
N LYS A 147 -5.64 0.17 -8.32
CA LYS A 147 -6.83 -0.52 -7.83
C LYS A 147 -7.24 -1.62 -8.80
N THR A 148 -7.72 -2.75 -8.27
CA THR A 148 -8.12 -3.91 -9.09
C THR A 148 -9.15 -3.56 -10.18
N SER A 149 -10.12 -2.69 -9.86
CA SER A 149 -11.09 -2.20 -10.84
C SER A 149 -10.41 -1.55 -12.04
N ASP A 150 -9.41 -0.71 -11.77
CA ASP A 150 -8.75 0.11 -12.78
C ASP A 150 -7.80 -0.76 -13.63
N MET A 151 -7.17 -1.75 -12.99
CA MET A 151 -6.34 -2.75 -13.69
C MET A 151 -7.17 -3.58 -14.68
N ILE A 152 -8.36 -4.03 -14.28
CA ILE A 152 -9.27 -4.79 -15.16
C ILE A 152 -9.76 -3.91 -16.32
N MET A 153 -10.12 -2.65 -16.04
CA MET A 153 -10.59 -1.70 -17.06
C MET A 153 -9.50 -1.33 -18.06
N GLY A 154 -8.24 -1.22 -17.62
CA GLY A 154 -7.08 -0.92 -18.48
C GLY A 154 -6.69 -2.07 -19.42
N ASN A 155 -6.88 -3.33 -18.98
CA ASN A 155 -6.55 -4.50 -19.79
C ASN A 155 -7.48 -4.68 -21.01
N ASN A 156 -8.68 -4.09 -20.99
CA ASN A 156 -9.61 -4.10 -22.13
C ASN A 156 -9.28 -3.05 -23.22
N LYS A 157 -8.27 -2.19 -23.03
CA LYS A 157 -7.86 -1.18 -24.02
C LYS A 157 -6.59 -1.54 -24.80
N SER A 158 -5.99 -2.70 -24.56
CA SER A 158 -4.71 -3.11 -25.16
C SER A 158 -4.78 -4.35 -26.07
N SER A 159 -5.95 -4.68 -26.63
CA SER A 159 -5.99 -5.42 -27.91
C SER A 159 -5.76 -4.41 -29.05
N GLY A 160 -4.50 -4.00 -29.18
CA GLY A 160 -4.04 -3.02 -30.16
C GLY A 160 -4.25 -3.50 -31.60
N SER A 161 -5.11 -2.77 -32.30
CA SER A 161 -5.03 -2.56 -33.74
C SER A 161 -3.67 -1.96 -34.10
N GLY A 162 -3.04 -2.53 -35.13
CA GLY A 162 -1.75 -2.07 -35.64
C GLY A 162 -1.84 -0.75 -36.41
N ALA A 163 -0.79 0.07 -36.18
CA ALA A 163 -0.12 1.01 -37.09
C ALA A 163 -0.89 2.24 -37.65
N PRO A 164 -0.21 3.27 -38.23
CA PRO A 164 1.21 3.67 -38.09
C PRO A 164 1.40 5.19 -37.76
N MET A 165 2.68 5.53 -37.57
CA MET A 165 3.36 6.84 -37.68
C MET A 165 2.59 8.06 -38.20
N GLY A 166 2.75 9.18 -37.49
CA GLY A 166 2.48 10.53 -37.99
C GLY A 166 3.09 11.60 -37.08
N SER A 167 4.37 11.92 -37.30
CA SER A 167 5.02 13.10 -36.74
C SER A 167 4.44 14.34 -37.44
N THR A 168 3.83 15.26 -36.68
CA THR A 168 3.48 16.59 -37.20
C THR A 168 4.10 17.66 -36.30
N VAL A 169 5.15 18.26 -36.82
CA VAL A 169 5.82 19.46 -36.31
C VAL A 169 4.87 20.65 -36.47
N SER A 170 4.62 21.40 -35.40
CA SER A 170 3.86 22.65 -35.43
C SER A 170 4.80 23.85 -35.61
N VAL A 171 4.64 24.56 -36.73
CA VAL A 171 5.28 25.87 -36.98
C VAL A 171 4.26 26.97 -36.72
N THR A 172 4.60 27.91 -35.85
CA THR A 172 3.80 29.07 -35.45
C THR A 172 4.10 30.26 -36.37
N GLU A 173 3.09 30.84 -37.02
CA GLU A 173 3.25 32.09 -37.78
C GLU A 173 3.23 33.32 -36.86
N VAL A 174 4.11 34.28 -37.18
CA VAL A 174 4.24 35.58 -36.49
C VAL A 174 3.49 36.63 -37.32
N LYS A 175 2.55 37.33 -36.69
CA LYS A 175 1.72 38.37 -37.31
C LYS A 175 2.51 39.68 -37.44
N ALA A 176 2.55 40.24 -38.64
CA ALA A 176 2.97 41.61 -38.93
C ALA A 176 1.81 42.59 -38.71
#